data_AF-D5ABD3-F1
#
_entry.id   AF-D5ABD3-F1
#
_cell.length_a   1.000
_cell.length_b   1.000
_cell.length_c   1.000
_cell.angle_alpha   90.00
_cell.angle_beta   90.00
_cell.angle_gamma   90.00
#
_symmetry.space_group_name_H-M   'P 1'
#
loop_
_entity.id
_entity.type
_entity.pdbx_description
1 polymer ?
#
loop_
_entity_poly.entity_id
_entity_poly.type
_entity_poly.pdbx_seq_one_letter_code
_entity_poly.pdbx_strand_id
1 'polypeptide(L)'
;MELRKGMRVEVCCSEDGYGGAWFEGVILTVTKYGWRCKIRYDKFVTDDGNPLEEEAWLHSEVRPIPPYIQLPLQCSVGDAVEAYDTDCWWRGFIVKLLTGAEEELWVVYFPDTCTLKAYPHSDLRPAQEWLRGNWILAPQERSTAIERVIQYFALENSEETHLTSGGEGDLKKRRRAVKSKAASLGRRASGKRKKLKTTVNTTVSG
;
A
#
# COMPACT_ATOMS: atom_id res chain seq x y z
N MET A 1 22.51 4.56 10.52
CA MET A 1 22.47 5.68 9.55
C MET A 1 21.80 6.87 10.23
N GLU A 2 22.34 8.08 10.07
CA GLU A 2 21.76 9.30 10.65
C GLU A 2 20.95 10.06 9.58
N LEU A 3 19.68 10.33 9.88
CA LEU A 3 18.78 11.09 9.02
C LEU A 3 19.13 12.58 9.07
N ARG A 4 19.37 13.20 7.91
CA ARG A 4 19.83 14.59 7.80
C ARG A 4 19.18 15.33 6.63
N LYS A 5 19.32 16.66 6.63
CA LYS A 5 18.90 17.53 5.54
C LYS A 5 19.36 17.01 4.18
N GLY A 6 18.45 17.02 3.20
CA GLY A 6 18.66 16.59 1.82
C GLY A 6 18.44 15.10 1.59
N MET A 7 18.25 14.27 2.63
CA MET A 7 17.94 12.86 2.46
C MET A 7 16.50 12.64 1.97
N ARG A 8 16.35 11.76 0.98
CA ARG A 8 15.06 11.16 0.62
C ARG A 8 14.62 10.19 1.71
N VAL A 9 13.35 10.27 2.08
CA VAL A 9 12.76 9.53 3.18
C VAL A 9 11.33 9.14 2.87
N GLU A 10 10.82 8.17 3.62
CA GLU A 10 9.40 7.92 3.72
C GLU A 10 8.89 8.39 5.08
N VAL A 11 7.70 8.95 5.10
CA VAL A 11 7.07 9.50 6.31
C VAL A 11 5.72 8.82 6.53
N CYS A 12 5.49 8.31 7.74
CA CYS A 12 4.17 7.79 8.09
C CYS A 12 3.33 8.89 8.74
N CYS A 13 2.05 8.90 8.41
CA CYS A 13 1.09 9.79 9.02
C CYS A 13 0.46 9.10 10.23
N SER A 14 0.53 9.74 11.40
CA SER A 14 -0.11 9.26 12.62
C SER A 14 -1.58 9.70 12.75
N GLU A 15 -2.11 10.44 11.77
CA GLU A 15 -3.53 10.85 11.74
C GLU A 15 -4.47 9.67 11.46
N ASP A 16 -5.64 9.70 12.10
CA ASP A 16 -6.68 8.68 11.95
C ASP A 16 -7.05 8.46 10.47
N GLY A 17 -6.97 7.21 10.02
CA GLY A 17 -7.28 6.82 8.64
C GLY A 17 -6.07 6.77 7.69
N TYR A 18 -4.88 7.16 8.15
CA TYR A 18 -3.61 6.96 7.43
C TYR A 18 -2.67 5.97 8.11
N GLY A 19 -3.19 5.21 9.08
CA GLY A 19 -2.49 4.08 9.68
C GLY A 19 -1.91 3.17 8.59
N GLY A 20 -0.60 2.92 8.68
CA GLY A 20 0.11 2.03 7.75
C GLY A 20 0.49 2.63 6.39
N ALA A 21 0.27 3.93 6.14
CA ALA A 21 0.69 4.62 4.91
C ALA A 21 2.08 5.27 5.06
N TRP A 22 2.92 5.13 4.03
CA TRP A 22 4.26 5.74 3.93
C TRP A 22 4.37 6.62 2.68
N PHE A 23 4.60 7.92 2.89
CA PHE A 23 4.66 8.94 1.86
C PHE A 23 6.11 9.34 1.56
N GLU A 24 6.48 9.43 0.29
CA GLU A 24 7.83 9.83 -0.11
C GLU A 24 8.04 11.35 0.01
N GLY A 25 9.23 11.74 0.48
CA GLY A 25 9.62 13.14 0.58
C GLY A 25 11.12 13.33 0.82
N VAL A 26 11.47 14.56 1.18
CA VAL A 26 12.84 14.98 1.49
C VAL A 26 12.90 15.79 2.79
N ILE A 27 13.94 15.55 3.59
CA ILE A 27 14.22 16.35 4.78
C ILE A 27 14.75 17.73 4.37
N LEU A 28 14.00 18.79 4.67
CA LEU A 28 14.43 20.17 4.43
C LEU A 28 15.32 20.70 5.56
N THR A 29 14.95 20.41 6.80
CA THR A 29 15.68 20.82 8.00
C THR A 29 15.52 19.79 9.11
N VAL A 30 16.52 19.71 9.98
CA VAL A 30 16.45 18.98 11.25
C VAL A 30 16.59 20.01 12.37
N THR A 31 15.73 19.93 13.38
CA THR A 31 15.79 20.80 14.56
C THR A 31 17.10 20.64 15.33
N LYS A 32 17.50 21.67 16.09
CA LYS A 32 18.75 21.68 16.86
C LYS A 32 18.92 20.46 17.77
N TYR A 33 17.82 19.94 18.33
CA TYR A 33 17.82 18.79 19.24
C TYR A 33 17.66 17.43 18.52
N GLY A 34 17.46 17.41 17.19
CA GLY A 34 17.37 16.18 16.42
C GLY A 34 16.06 15.39 16.55
N TRP A 35 15.05 15.88 17.29
CA TRP A 35 13.79 15.14 17.47
C TRP A 35 12.76 15.39 16.38
N ARG A 36 12.76 16.60 15.80
CA ARG A 36 11.83 16.99 14.75
C ARG A 36 12.56 17.39 13.48
N CYS A 37 11.88 17.24 12.36
CA CYS A 37 12.35 17.69 11.06
C CYS A 37 11.22 18.32 10.25
N LYS A 38 11.57 19.17 9.29
CA LYS A 38 10.64 19.64 8.27
C LYS A 38 10.81 18.79 7.03
N ILE A 39 9.71 18.22 6.55
CA ILE A 39 9.64 17.40 5.35
C ILE A 39 8.95 18.18 4.25
N ARG A 40 9.39 17.98 3.02
CA ARG A 40 8.62 18.30 1.81
C ARG A 40 8.25 17.00 1.11
N TYR A 41 6.98 16.79 0.84
CA TYR A 41 6.51 15.61 0.13
C TYR A 41 6.72 15.75 -1.38
N ASP A 42 6.97 14.63 -2.05
CA ASP A 42 7.32 14.64 -3.48
C ASP A 42 6.09 14.84 -4.38
N LYS A 43 4.90 14.42 -3.93
CA LYS A 43 3.70 14.27 -4.76
C LYS A 43 2.49 15.10 -4.32
N PHE A 44 2.64 15.88 -3.25
CA PHE A 44 1.54 16.58 -2.61
C PHE A 44 1.78 18.09 -2.60
N VAL A 45 0.71 18.84 -2.83
CA VAL A 45 0.70 20.31 -2.83
C VAL A 45 -0.42 20.85 -1.95
N THR A 46 -0.25 22.09 -1.48
CA THR A 46 -1.31 22.85 -0.79
C THR A 46 -2.36 23.35 -1.78
N ASP A 47 -3.47 23.89 -1.26
CA ASP A 47 -4.53 24.47 -2.10
C ASP A 47 -4.04 25.64 -2.97
N ASP A 48 -3.00 26.33 -2.52
CA ASP A 48 -2.33 27.42 -3.25
C ASP A 48 -1.33 26.91 -4.31
N GLY A 49 -1.21 25.59 -4.48
CA GLY A 49 -0.30 24.96 -5.45
C GLY A 49 1.17 24.89 -5.02
N ASN A 50 1.48 25.25 -3.77
CA ASN A 50 2.85 25.14 -3.24
C ASN A 50 3.14 23.70 -2.80
N PRO A 51 4.41 23.23 -2.83
CA PRO A 51 4.78 21.94 -2.28
C PRO A 51 4.28 21.76 -0.84
N LEU A 52 3.71 20.60 -0.53
CA LEU A 52 3.28 20.30 0.83
C LEU A 52 4.50 20.08 1.72
N GLU A 53 4.57 20.85 2.80
CA GLU A 53 5.61 20.75 3.81
C GLU A 53 5.01 20.62 5.20
N GLU A 54 5.53 19.70 6.01
CA GLU A 54 5.02 19.41 7.35
C GLU A 54 6.17 19.13 8.32
N GLU A 55 5.89 19.24 9.62
CA GLU A 55 6.81 18.78 10.66
C GLU A 55 6.52 17.34 11.05
N ALA A 56 7.58 16.53 11.16
CA ALA A 56 7.48 15.14 11.58
C ALA A 56 8.50 14.83 12.70
N TRP A 57 8.16 13.84 13.53
CA TRP A 57 9.06 13.27 14.53
C TRP A 57 10.11 12.38 13.84
N LEU A 58 11.37 12.84 13.84
CA LEU A 58 12.43 12.27 13.01
C LEU A 58 12.70 10.78 13.25
N HIS A 59 12.44 10.29 14.46
CA HIS A 59 12.80 8.91 14.87
C HIS A 59 11.59 7.98 15.01
N SER A 60 10.37 8.48 14.85
CA SER A 60 9.14 7.69 14.98
C SER A 60 8.23 7.77 13.76
N GLU A 61 8.33 8.84 12.98
CA GLU A 61 7.48 9.07 11.80
C GLU A 61 8.27 9.05 10.49
N VAL A 62 9.60 9.04 10.55
CA VAL A 62 10.47 9.13 9.37
C VAL A 62 11.39 7.92 9.29
N ARG A 63 11.49 7.33 8.11
CA ARG A 63 12.46 6.28 7.77
C ARG A 63 13.20 6.63 6.47
N PRO A 64 14.41 6.11 6.23
CA PRO A 64 15.03 6.21 4.91
C PRO A 64 14.14 5.64 3.81
N ILE A 65 14.53 5.77 2.54
CA ILE A 65 13.91 4.94 1.50
C ILE A 65 14.32 3.47 1.75
N PRO A 66 13.37 2.52 1.80
CA PRO A 66 13.70 1.12 1.95
C PRO A 66 14.56 0.62 0.79
N PRO A 67 15.53 -0.28 1.04
CA PRO A 67 16.30 -0.88 -0.02
C PRO A 67 15.36 -1.65 -0.95
N TYR A 68 15.62 -1.52 -2.24
CA TYR A 68 14.95 -2.37 -3.22
C TYR A 68 15.46 -3.80 -3.05
N ILE A 69 14.56 -4.71 -2.72
CA ILE A 69 14.88 -6.14 -2.62
C ILE A 69 14.64 -6.75 -3.99
N GLN A 70 15.73 -7.03 -4.73
CA GLN A 70 15.66 -7.70 -6.03
C GLN A 70 15.27 -9.16 -5.88
N LEU A 71 14.35 -9.56 -6.77
CA LEU A 71 13.69 -10.85 -6.86
C LEU A 71 14.61 -12.00 -7.33
N PRO A 72 14.22 -13.27 -7.13
CA PRO A 72 12.87 -13.73 -6.77
C PRO A 72 12.63 -13.76 -5.26
N LEU A 73 12.01 -12.71 -4.76
CA LEU A 73 11.15 -12.75 -3.60
C LEU A 73 9.78 -13.20 -4.11
N GLN A 74 9.50 -14.49 -4.03
CA GLN A 74 8.17 -15.00 -4.35
C GLN A 74 7.21 -14.54 -3.26
N CYS A 75 6.60 -13.37 -3.47
CA CYS A 75 5.40 -12.98 -2.74
C CYS A 75 4.42 -14.16 -2.77
N SER A 76 3.90 -14.53 -1.62
CA SER A 76 3.02 -15.68 -1.44
C SER A 76 1.76 -15.27 -0.68
N VAL A 77 0.70 -16.06 -0.82
CA VAL A 77 -0.48 -15.88 0.02
C VAL A 77 -0.08 -16.00 1.49
N GLY A 78 -0.42 -14.98 2.27
CA GLY A 78 -0.05 -14.84 3.68
C GLY A 78 1.07 -13.83 3.95
N ASP A 79 1.81 -13.38 2.93
CA ASP A 79 2.90 -12.44 3.10
C ASP A 79 2.41 -11.01 3.36
N ALA A 80 3.08 -10.33 4.28
CA ALA A 80 2.96 -8.91 4.53
C ALA A 80 3.72 -8.12 3.46
N VAL A 81 3.00 -7.24 2.79
CA VAL A 81 3.50 -6.40 1.71
C VAL A 81 3.15 -4.94 1.95
N GLU A 82 3.84 -4.05 1.26
CA GLU A 82 3.41 -2.68 1.07
C GLU A 82 2.98 -2.52 -0.39
N ALA A 83 1.74 -2.07 -0.61
CA ALA A 83 1.17 -1.83 -1.93
C ALA A 83 1.22 -0.33 -2.25
N TYR A 84 1.69 0.02 -3.44
CA TYR A 84 1.70 1.39 -3.91
C TYR A 84 0.30 1.79 -4.41
N ASP A 85 -0.34 2.72 -3.71
CA ASP A 85 -1.67 3.20 -4.07
C ASP A 85 -1.86 4.66 -3.62
N THR A 86 -2.49 5.46 -4.47
CA THR A 86 -2.79 6.88 -4.16
C THR A 86 -1.53 7.63 -3.68
N ASP A 87 -0.43 7.43 -4.41
CA ASP A 87 0.87 8.08 -4.21
C ASP A 87 1.61 7.77 -2.90
N CYS A 88 1.23 6.71 -2.19
CA CYS A 88 1.93 6.23 -1.01
C CYS A 88 1.92 4.70 -0.91
N TRP A 89 2.75 4.18 0.00
CA TRP A 89 2.89 2.75 0.27
C TRP A 89 2.02 2.33 1.44
N TRP A 90 1.11 1.38 1.24
CA TRP A 90 0.15 0.91 2.25
C TRP A 90 0.48 -0.51 2.69
N ARG A 91 0.67 -0.72 4.00
CA ARG A 91 0.86 -2.06 4.55
C ARG A 91 -0.41 -2.90 4.43
N GLY A 92 -0.26 -4.13 3.91
CA GLY A 92 -1.34 -5.11 3.78
C GLY A 92 -0.80 -6.55 3.72
N PHE A 93 -1.70 -7.49 3.49
CA PHE A 93 -1.38 -8.92 3.42
C PHE A 93 -1.93 -9.53 2.13
N ILE A 94 -1.13 -10.33 1.44
CA ILE A 94 -1.60 -11.07 0.27
C ILE A 94 -2.55 -12.17 0.73
N VAL A 95 -3.74 -12.23 0.13
CA VAL A 95 -4.76 -13.22 0.50
C VAL A 95 -5.21 -14.11 -0.65
N LYS A 96 -4.92 -13.72 -1.91
CA LYS A 96 -5.26 -14.50 -3.10
C LYS A 96 -4.37 -14.09 -4.27
N LEU A 97 -3.97 -15.06 -5.09
CA LEU A 97 -3.41 -14.83 -6.41
C LEU A 97 -4.51 -15.06 -7.45
N LEU A 98 -4.69 -14.10 -8.36
CA LEU A 98 -5.58 -14.23 -9.51
C LEU A 98 -4.74 -14.55 -10.75
N THR A 99 -4.90 -15.77 -11.26
CA THR A 99 -4.23 -16.25 -12.47
C THR A 99 -5.19 -16.28 -13.66
N GLY A 100 -4.67 -16.36 -14.89
CA GLY A 100 -5.49 -16.49 -16.10
C GLY A 100 -6.07 -15.18 -16.67
N ALA A 101 -5.53 -14.03 -16.27
CA ALA A 101 -5.66 -12.76 -16.97
C ALA A 101 -4.41 -12.47 -17.83
N GLU A 102 -4.37 -11.33 -18.51
CA GLU A 102 -3.17 -10.89 -19.27
C GLU A 102 -1.95 -10.71 -18.37
N GLU A 103 -2.17 -10.41 -17.09
CA GLU A 103 -1.16 -10.36 -16.03
C GLU A 103 -1.65 -11.02 -14.75
N GLU A 104 -0.72 -11.52 -13.93
CA GLU A 104 -1.02 -12.02 -12.59
C GLU A 104 -1.29 -10.87 -11.63
N LEU A 105 -2.39 -10.96 -10.87
CA LEU A 105 -2.76 -9.95 -9.89
C LEU A 105 -2.82 -10.56 -8.49
N TRP A 106 -2.23 -9.84 -7.54
CA TRP A 106 -2.18 -10.21 -6.13
C TRP A 106 -3.24 -9.42 -5.38
N VAL A 107 -4.19 -10.13 -4.76
CA VAL A 107 -5.21 -9.52 -3.91
C VAL A 107 -4.61 -9.28 -2.53
N VAL A 108 -4.58 -8.03 -2.12
CA VAL A 108 -4.07 -7.56 -0.84
C VAL A 108 -5.24 -7.14 0.05
N TYR A 109 -5.25 -7.63 1.29
CA TYR A 109 -6.14 -7.22 2.37
C TYR A 109 -5.48 -6.14 3.23
N PHE A 110 -6.20 -5.06 3.51
CA PHE A 110 -5.76 -3.96 4.36
C PHE A 110 -6.54 -4.00 5.69
N PRO A 111 -5.92 -4.44 6.79
CA PRO A 111 -6.62 -4.62 8.08
C PRO A 111 -7.23 -3.32 8.62
N ASP A 112 -6.52 -2.20 8.48
CA ASP A 112 -6.95 -0.91 9.05
C ASP A 112 -8.24 -0.39 8.42
N THR A 113 -8.50 -0.73 7.16
CA THR A 113 -9.71 -0.31 6.43
C THR A 113 -10.68 -1.46 6.16
N CYS A 114 -10.30 -2.70 6.49
CA CYS A 114 -11.01 -3.92 6.13
C CYS A 114 -11.33 -4.02 4.62
N THR A 115 -10.43 -3.55 3.75
CA THR A 115 -10.64 -3.56 2.30
C THR A 115 -9.75 -4.57 1.58
N LEU A 116 -10.16 -4.94 0.36
CA LEU A 116 -9.43 -5.84 -0.54
C LEU A 116 -9.21 -5.13 -1.87
N LYS A 117 -7.99 -5.15 -2.40
CA LYS A 117 -7.67 -4.63 -3.73
C LYS A 117 -6.62 -5.48 -4.43
N ALA A 118 -6.71 -5.59 -5.74
CA ALA A 118 -5.81 -6.37 -6.57
C ALA A 118 -4.74 -5.47 -7.19
N TYR A 119 -3.48 -5.92 -7.17
CA TYR A 119 -2.33 -5.19 -7.67
C TYR A 119 -1.44 -6.08 -8.55
N PRO A 120 -0.83 -5.53 -9.61
CA PRO A 120 0.26 -6.21 -10.28
C PRO A 120 1.46 -6.34 -9.34
N HIS A 121 2.35 -7.29 -9.61
CA HIS A 121 3.56 -7.45 -8.80
C HIS A 121 4.43 -6.17 -8.78
N SER A 122 4.43 -5.37 -9.84
CA SER A 122 5.20 -4.12 -9.93
C SER A 122 4.84 -3.08 -8.87
N ASP A 123 3.62 -3.15 -8.35
CA ASP A 123 3.09 -2.19 -7.40
C ASP A 123 3.19 -2.71 -5.95
N LEU A 124 3.79 -3.89 -5.77
CA LEU A 124 4.01 -4.50 -4.47
C LEU A 124 5.50 -4.54 -4.14
N ARG A 125 5.79 -4.34 -2.86
CA ARG A 125 7.10 -4.67 -2.28
C ARG A 125 6.90 -5.41 -0.96
N PRO A 126 7.85 -6.25 -0.52
CA PRO A 126 7.82 -6.79 0.83
C PRO A 126 7.71 -5.66 1.87
N ALA A 127 6.85 -5.86 2.86
CA ALA A 127 6.77 -4.94 3.98
C ALA A 127 8.09 -4.97 4.76
N GLN A 128 8.64 -3.80 5.05
CA GLN A 128 9.87 -3.64 5.80
C GLN A 128 9.66 -2.66 6.96
N GLU A 129 10.41 -2.86 8.04
CA GLU A 129 10.41 -1.97 9.20
C GLU A 129 11.82 -1.39 9.41
N TRP A 130 11.87 -0.10 9.74
CA TRP A 130 13.10 0.60 10.06
C TRP A 130 13.29 0.63 11.58
N LEU A 131 14.17 -0.21 12.10
CA LEU A 131 14.38 -0.35 13.54
C LEU A 131 15.86 -0.18 13.87
N ARG A 132 16.16 0.74 14.79
CA ARG A 132 17.51 0.96 15.34
C ARG A 132 18.59 1.10 14.26
N GLY A 133 18.26 1.80 13.17
CA GLY A 133 19.21 2.08 12.10
C GLY A 133 19.38 0.96 11.07
N ASN A 134 18.52 -0.07 11.08
CA ASN A 134 18.55 -1.19 10.15
C ASN A 134 17.18 -1.44 9.53
N TRP A 135 17.18 -1.92 8.30
CA TRP A 135 15.99 -2.46 7.65
C TRP A 135 15.84 -3.93 7.99
N ILE A 136 14.63 -4.30 8.40
CA ILE A 136 14.24 -5.70 8.59
C ILE A 136 12.95 -5.96 7.80
N LEU A 137 12.71 -7.22 7.45
CA LEU A 137 11.39 -7.62 6.97
C LEU A 137 10.38 -7.42 8.10
N ALA A 138 9.20 -6.87 7.76
CA ALA A 138 8.14 -6.71 8.73
C ALA A 138 7.68 -8.08 9.25
N PRO A 139 7.26 -8.17 10.52
CA PRO A 139 6.67 -9.39 11.06
C PRO A 139 5.52 -9.88 10.17
N GLN A 140 5.54 -11.19 9.92
CA GLN A 140 4.51 -11.90 9.16
C GLN A 140 3.35 -12.37 10.06
N GLU A 141 3.26 -11.83 11.28
CA GLU A 141 2.20 -12.16 12.23
C GLU A 141 0.85 -11.74 11.65
N ARG A 142 -0.06 -12.71 11.57
CA ARG A 142 -1.41 -12.52 11.05
C ARG A 142 -2.40 -12.60 12.20
N SER A 143 -3.24 -11.57 12.33
CA SER A 143 -4.38 -11.60 13.22
C SER A 143 -5.40 -12.65 12.74
N THR A 144 -6.29 -13.07 13.63
CA THR A 144 -7.39 -13.98 13.29
C THR A 144 -8.29 -13.44 12.17
N ALA A 145 -8.38 -12.12 12.02
CA ALA A 145 -9.10 -11.49 10.92
C ALA A 145 -8.42 -11.78 9.57
N ILE A 146 -7.10 -11.62 9.50
CA ILE A 146 -6.33 -11.90 8.27
C ILE A 146 -6.42 -13.39 7.91
N GLU A 147 -6.23 -14.28 8.90
CA GLU A 147 -6.34 -15.72 8.70
C GLU A 147 -7.71 -16.14 8.15
N ARG A 148 -8.80 -15.55 8.66
CA ARG A 148 -10.15 -15.81 8.16
C ARG A 148 -10.33 -15.40 6.70
N VAL A 149 -9.75 -14.27 6.29
CA VAL A 149 -9.83 -13.81 4.89
C VAL A 149 -9.06 -14.77 3.97
N ILE A 150 -7.88 -15.23 4.38
CA ILE A 150 -7.09 -16.22 3.62
C ILE A 150 -7.87 -17.53 3.48
N GLN A 151 -8.42 -18.05 4.59
CA GLN A 151 -9.19 -19.29 4.59
C GLN A 151 -10.44 -19.19 3.72
N TYR A 152 -11.15 -18.06 3.75
CA TYR A 152 -12.30 -17.81 2.89
C TYR A 152 -11.95 -17.96 1.41
N PHE A 153 -10.84 -17.35 0.96
CA PHE A 153 -10.41 -17.45 -0.43
C PHE A 153 -9.86 -18.83 -0.81
N ALA A 154 -9.22 -19.53 0.13
CA ALA A 154 -8.79 -20.91 -0.08
C ALA A 154 -9.99 -21.85 -0.32
N LEU A 155 -11.09 -21.68 0.43
CA LEU A 155 -12.32 -22.45 0.26
C LEU A 155 -13.02 -22.13 -1.07
N GLU A 156 -13.13 -20.84 -1.42
CA GLU A 156 -13.74 -20.41 -2.69
C GLU A 156 -13.04 -21.07 -3.90
N ASN A 157 -11.70 -21.09 -3.89
CA ASN A 157 -10.93 -21.74 -4.95
C ASN A 157 -11.22 -23.26 -5.02
N SER A 158 -11.43 -23.92 -3.88
CA SER A 158 -11.76 -25.36 -3.85
C SER A 158 -13.14 -25.68 -4.42
N GLU A 159 -14.15 -24.86 -4.16
CA GLU A 159 -15.50 -25.03 -4.74
C GLU A 159 -15.51 -24.77 -6.25
N GLU A 160 -14.73 -23.79 -6.71
CA GLU A 160 -14.62 -23.45 -8.13
C GLU A 160 -13.93 -24.59 -8.91
N THR A 161 -12.92 -25.25 -8.35
CA THR A 161 -12.29 -26.44 -8.98
C THR A 161 -13.26 -27.62 -9.13
N HIS A 162 -14.24 -27.77 -8.25
CA HIS A 162 -15.22 -28.87 -8.32
C HIS A 162 -16.40 -28.62 -9.29
N LEU A 163 -16.69 -27.35 -9.66
CA LEU A 163 -17.82 -26.97 -10.50
C LEU A 163 -17.47 -26.79 -12.00
N THR A 164 -16.20 -26.88 -12.38
CA THR A 164 -15.72 -26.65 -13.76
C THR A 164 -16.03 -27.79 -14.75
N SER A 165 -16.90 -28.73 -14.41
CA SER A 165 -17.38 -29.79 -15.33
C SER A 165 -18.58 -29.39 -16.20
N GLY A 166 -19.05 -28.13 -16.19
CA GLY A 166 -20.18 -27.73 -17.04
C GLY A 166 -20.27 -26.25 -17.43
N GLY A 167 -20.19 -25.98 -18.74
CA GLY A 167 -20.94 -24.90 -19.41
C GLY A 167 -20.26 -23.52 -19.54
N GLU A 168 -19.61 -23.30 -20.68
CA GLU A 168 -18.87 -22.09 -21.11
C GLU A 168 -19.72 -20.80 -21.24
N GLY A 169 -21.05 -20.90 -21.16
CA GLY A 169 -21.99 -19.78 -21.34
C GLY A 169 -22.18 -18.86 -20.13
N ASP A 170 -22.03 -19.38 -18.90
CA ASP A 170 -22.38 -18.65 -17.67
C ASP A 170 -21.19 -17.84 -17.08
N LEU A 171 -19.96 -18.20 -17.48
CA LEU A 171 -18.72 -17.54 -17.03
C LEU A 171 -18.63 -16.07 -17.44
N LYS A 172 -19.13 -15.70 -18.64
CA LYS A 172 -19.10 -14.30 -19.12
C LYS A 172 -20.03 -13.38 -18.34
N LYS A 173 -21.17 -13.88 -17.85
CA LYS A 173 -22.13 -13.10 -17.04
C LYS A 173 -21.61 -12.88 -15.61
N ARG A 174 -20.96 -13.89 -15.02
CA ARG A 174 -20.44 -13.84 -13.64
C ARG A 174 -19.15 -13.03 -13.48
N ARG A 175 -18.20 -13.09 -14.42
CA ARG A 175 -16.96 -12.27 -14.39
C ARG A 175 -17.26 -10.75 -14.43
N ARG A 176 -18.36 -10.34 -15.05
CA ARG A 176 -18.82 -8.94 -15.06
C ARG A 176 -19.35 -8.45 -13.69
N ALA A 177 -19.93 -9.35 -12.89
CA ALA A 177 -20.49 -9.02 -11.58
C ALA A 177 -19.42 -8.88 -10.47
N VAL A 178 -18.29 -9.61 -10.56
CA VAL A 178 -17.18 -9.47 -9.61
C VAL A 178 -16.43 -8.14 -9.80
N LYS A 179 -16.25 -7.71 -11.06
CA LYS A 179 -15.71 -6.36 -11.37
C LYS A 179 -16.58 -5.23 -10.78
N SER A 180 -17.89 -5.41 -10.66
CA SER A 180 -18.77 -4.39 -10.07
C SER A 180 -18.84 -4.41 -8.55
N LYS A 181 -18.55 -5.55 -7.89
CA LYS A 181 -18.67 -5.66 -6.42
C LYS A 181 -17.45 -5.11 -5.67
N ALA A 182 -16.24 -5.29 -6.19
CA ALA A 182 -15.03 -4.65 -5.66
C ALA A 182 -15.09 -3.12 -5.76
N ALA A 183 -15.72 -2.59 -6.81
CA ALA A 183 -15.92 -1.14 -6.98
C ALA A 183 -16.97 -0.53 -6.02
N SER A 184 -17.83 -1.33 -5.40
CA SER A 184 -18.94 -0.86 -4.56
C SER A 184 -18.60 -0.70 -3.07
N LEU A 185 -17.51 -1.30 -2.61
CA LEU A 185 -17.07 -1.26 -1.21
C LEU A 185 -16.21 -0.02 -0.87
N GLY A 186 -15.84 0.78 -1.87
CA GLY A 186 -14.96 1.96 -1.72
C GLY A 186 -15.64 3.28 -1.32
N ARG A 187 -16.85 3.28 -0.75
CA ARG A 187 -17.53 4.54 -0.38
C ARG A 187 -18.08 4.52 1.03
N ARG A 188 -17.26 4.97 2.00
CA ARG A 188 -17.64 5.94 3.05
C ARG A 188 -16.50 6.16 4.03
N ALA A 189 -15.98 7.38 4.05
CA ALA A 189 -15.53 8.03 5.27
C ALA A 189 -15.73 9.55 5.07
N SER A 190 -16.84 10.05 5.61
CA SER A 190 -17.13 11.47 5.75
C SER A 190 -16.61 11.90 7.11
N GLY A 191 -15.47 12.58 7.12
CA GLY A 191 -14.97 13.41 8.20
C GLY A 191 -14.28 14.60 7.54
N LYS A 192 -14.42 15.81 8.10
CA LYS A 192 -13.90 17.05 7.49
C LYS A 192 -12.40 16.89 7.16
N ARG A 193 -12.10 16.70 5.88
CA ARG A 193 -10.76 16.53 5.30
C ARG A 193 -10.13 17.90 5.04
N LYS A 194 -8.86 18.08 5.40
CA LYS A 194 -7.97 18.90 4.57
C LYS A 194 -7.85 18.16 3.24
N LYS A 195 -8.30 18.77 2.13
CA LYS A 195 -8.22 18.13 0.81
C LYS A 195 -6.77 18.16 0.35
N LEU A 196 -6.05 17.04 0.46
CA LEU A 196 -4.78 16.87 -0.25
C LEU A 196 -5.09 16.73 -1.75
N LYS A 197 -4.40 17.51 -2.59
CA LYS A 197 -4.46 17.38 -4.05
C LYS A 197 -3.16 16.73 -4.53
N THR A 198 -3.30 15.64 -5.28
CA THR A 198 -2.22 14.98 -6.02
C THR A 198 -1.94 15.71 -7.32
N THR A 199 -0.67 15.86 -7.70
CA THR A 199 -0.27 16.32 -9.03
C THR A 199 -0.14 15.15 -10.01
N VAL A 200 -0.91 15.14 -11.10
CA VAL A 200 -0.72 14.22 -12.23
C VAL A 200 0.18 14.90 -13.26
N ASN A 201 1.47 14.60 -13.26
CA ASN A 201 2.40 15.11 -14.28
C ASN A 201 2.44 14.14 -15.46
N THR A 202 1.54 14.33 -16.44
CA THR A 202 1.62 13.65 -17.73
C THR A 202 2.68 14.32 -18.58
N THR A 203 3.87 13.73 -18.66
CA THR A 203 4.87 14.15 -19.66
C THR A 203 4.60 13.35 -20.93
N VAL A 204 3.97 13.98 -21.93
CA VAL A 204 3.95 13.47 -23.30
C VAL A 204 5.22 14.01 -23.97
N SER A 205 6.18 13.13 -24.21
CA SER A 205 7.32 13.40 -25.10
C SER A 205 6.82 13.48 -26.54
N GLY A 206 7.00 14.63 -27.18
CA GLY A 206 6.93 14.79 -28.63
C GLY A 206 8.23 14.44 -29.32
#